data_AF-A0A453PGQ1-F1
#
_entry.id   AF-A0A453PGQ1-F1
#
_cell.length_a   1.000
_cell.length_b   1.000
_cell.length_c   1.000
_cell.angle_alpha   90.00
_cell.angle_beta   90.00
_cell.angle_gamma   90.00
#
_symmetry.space_group_name_H-M   'P 1'
#
loop_
_entity.id
_entity.type
_entity.pdbx_description
1 polymer ?
#
loop_
_entity_poly.entity_id
_entity_poly.type
_entity_poly.pdbx_seq_one_letter_code
_entity_poly.pdbx_strand_id
1 'polypeptide(L)'
;KIIRVEEMGVCKGMHRFLHRLARRLIFGKWDARLGSETDAERMKIRKFKESAWKGVYFLSAEFLALAVTYNEPWFTSTMNFWVGPGDQIWPDQTMKFKLKGVYMYAAGFYMYSIIALLFWETRRSDFGLSMTHHIASVFLIVMSYIFRFARVGSVVLAVHDASDVFLEVGKISKYSGRQLLADVSFLLFVISWVILRLIYFPFWILWSTSYEIVHILNKERHKFYGPIYYYVFNCLLFSLLVLHIYWFVLMKRMLVKQIQSKGHVGDDIRSDSESDEEHDD
;
A
#
# COMPACT_ATOMS: atom_id res chain seq x y z
N LYS A 1 31.29 -14.27 -10.07
CA LYS A 1 31.86 -13.07 -9.37
C LYS A 1 31.64 -11.75 -10.11
N ILE A 2 30.93 -11.73 -11.27
CA ILE A 2 30.71 -10.50 -12.07
C ILE A 2 29.28 -9.93 -11.92
N ILE A 3 28.29 -10.73 -11.49
CA ILE A 3 26.90 -10.26 -11.29
C ILE A 3 26.73 -9.49 -9.96
N ARG A 4 27.66 -9.61 -9.01
CA ARG A 4 27.54 -9.00 -7.68
C ARG A 4 27.96 -7.52 -7.62
N VAL A 5 28.64 -6.98 -8.64
CA VAL A 5 29.22 -5.62 -8.60
C VAL A 5 28.28 -4.55 -9.18
N GLU A 6 27.49 -4.87 -10.19
CA GLU A 6 26.54 -3.92 -10.80
C GLU A 6 25.27 -3.71 -9.95
N GLU A 7 24.70 -4.78 -9.36
CA GLU A 7 23.53 -4.65 -8.47
C GLU A 7 23.86 -3.83 -7.20
N MET A 8 25.09 -3.96 -6.68
CA MET A 8 25.59 -3.10 -5.61
C MET A 8 25.83 -1.65 -6.08
N GLY A 9 26.15 -1.43 -7.35
CA GLY A 9 26.39 -0.11 -7.93
C GLY A 9 25.12 0.72 -8.06
N VAL A 10 24.04 0.12 -8.59
CA VAL A 10 22.73 0.77 -8.73
C VAL A 10 22.10 1.02 -7.36
N CYS A 11 22.15 0.04 -6.46
CA CYS A 11 21.63 0.19 -5.10
C CYS A 11 22.42 1.25 -4.30
N LYS A 12 23.75 1.30 -4.42
CA LYS A 12 24.58 2.38 -3.84
C LYS A 12 24.32 3.73 -4.51
N GLY A 13 24.04 3.77 -5.81
CA GLY A 13 23.70 4.97 -6.57
C GLY A 13 22.43 5.62 -6.06
N MET A 14 21.33 4.85 -6.01
CA MET A 14 20.04 5.29 -5.49
C MET A 14 20.13 5.65 -4.00
N HIS A 15 20.80 4.85 -3.18
CA HIS A 15 21.02 5.15 -1.77
C HIS A 15 21.76 6.49 -1.58
N ARG A 16 22.83 6.75 -2.34
CA ARG A 16 23.57 8.04 -2.29
C ARG A 16 22.75 9.20 -2.83
N PHE A 17 21.92 8.98 -3.84
CA PHE A 17 21.02 10.00 -4.39
C PHE A 17 19.96 10.39 -3.36
N LEU A 18 19.19 9.42 -2.84
CA LEU A 18 18.17 9.66 -1.82
C LEU A 18 18.77 10.27 -0.56
N HIS A 19 19.98 9.87 -0.16
CA HIS A 19 20.67 10.47 0.97
C HIS A 19 21.03 11.95 0.73
N ARG A 20 21.58 12.30 -0.45
CA ARG A 20 21.88 13.69 -0.80
C ARG A 20 20.62 14.53 -0.91
N LEU A 21 19.55 13.96 -1.46
CA LEU A 21 18.25 14.62 -1.58
C LEU A 21 17.61 14.86 -0.19
N ALA A 22 17.63 13.85 0.69
CA ALA A 22 17.18 13.97 2.07
C ALA A 22 17.93 15.10 2.81
N ARG A 23 19.27 15.11 2.76
CA ARG A 23 20.04 16.18 3.43
C ARG A 23 19.69 17.58 2.92
N ARG A 24 19.58 17.74 1.60
CA ARG A 24 19.19 19.02 0.99
C ARG A 24 17.80 19.50 1.39
N LEU A 25 16.84 18.57 1.51
CA LEU A 25 15.45 18.90 1.83
C LEU A 25 15.22 19.09 3.34
N ILE A 26 15.95 18.36 4.19
CA ILE A 26 15.79 18.41 5.64
C ILE A 26 16.61 19.55 6.27
N PHE A 27 17.87 19.73 5.85
CA PHE A 27 18.82 20.67 6.48
C PHE A 27 19.19 21.88 5.59
N GLY A 28 18.66 21.94 4.36
CA GLY A 28 19.00 22.99 3.41
C GLY A 28 20.44 22.91 2.87
N LYS A 29 20.90 23.99 2.23
CA LYS A 29 22.27 24.06 1.65
C LYS A 29 23.38 24.32 2.68
N TRP A 30 23.02 24.84 3.86
CA TRP A 30 23.98 25.43 4.81
C TRP A 30 24.61 24.41 5.79
N ASP A 31 23.90 23.32 6.12
CA ASP A 31 24.37 22.35 7.12
C ASP A 31 25.23 21.20 6.56
N ALA A 32 25.40 21.13 5.24
CA ALA A 32 26.30 20.13 4.62
C ALA A 32 27.79 20.34 4.96
N ARG A 33 28.12 21.39 5.73
CA ARG A 33 29.48 21.79 6.11
C ARG A 33 29.79 21.64 7.60
N LEU A 34 28.83 21.30 8.47
CA LEU A 34 29.04 21.28 9.92
C LEU A 34 28.68 19.92 10.53
N GLY A 35 29.66 19.32 11.20
CA GLY A 35 29.46 18.45 12.36
C GLY A 35 28.92 17.04 12.13
N SER A 36 29.29 16.13 13.04
CA SER A 36 28.71 14.80 13.18
C SER A 36 27.18 14.85 13.21
N GLU A 37 26.49 14.11 12.34
CA GLU A 37 25.03 13.93 12.42
C GLU A 37 24.66 13.41 13.82
N THR A 38 23.65 13.99 14.47
CA THR A 38 23.07 13.47 15.70
C THR A 38 22.26 12.19 15.39
N ASP A 39 22.00 11.35 16.40
CA ASP A 39 21.19 10.14 16.20
C ASP A 39 19.76 10.45 15.74
N ALA A 40 19.17 11.54 16.26
CA ALA A 40 17.86 12.02 15.83
C ALA A 40 17.83 12.39 14.33
N GLU A 41 18.89 13.03 13.84
CA GLU A 41 19.03 13.39 12.41
C GLU A 41 19.22 12.16 11.53
N ARG A 42 20.05 11.20 11.96
CA ARG A 42 20.20 9.91 11.26
C ARG A 42 18.86 9.18 11.15
N MET A 43 18.08 9.13 12.23
CA MET A 43 16.76 8.51 12.24
C MET A 43 15.79 9.21 11.29
N LYS A 44 15.78 10.55 11.29
CA LYS A 44 14.94 11.36 10.38
C LYS A 44 15.30 11.14 8.92
N ILE A 45 16.60 11.08 8.57
CA ILE A 45 17.07 10.73 7.23
C ILE A 45 16.66 9.30 6.85
N ARG A 46 16.75 8.33 7.77
CA ARG A 46 16.34 6.94 7.52
C ARG A 46 14.85 6.84 7.21
N LYS A 47 14.00 7.43 8.06
CA LYS A 47 12.55 7.48 7.86
C LYS A 47 12.17 8.20 6.55
N PHE A 48 12.87 9.29 6.21
CA PHE A 48 12.69 9.97 4.92
C PHE A 48 13.01 9.05 3.72
N LYS A 49 14.15 8.35 3.75
CA LYS A 49 14.57 7.47 2.65
C LYS A 49 13.59 6.32 2.45
N GLU A 50 13.13 5.73 3.54
CA GLU A 50 12.15 4.65 3.54
C GLU A 50 10.84 5.11 2.89
N SER A 51 10.32 6.26 3.32
CA SER A 51 9.12 6.86 2.72
C SER A 51 9.32 7.26 1.27
N ALA A 52 10.48 7.80 0.90
CA ALA A 52 10.77 8.17 -0.49
C ALA A 52 10.78 6.94 -1.41
N TRP A 53 11.38 5.82 -0.98
CA TRP A 53 11.37 4.59 -1.76
C TRP A 53 9.97 3.98 -1.88
N LYS A 54 9.22 3.90 -0.76
CA LYS A 54 7.81 3.45 -0.75
C LYS A 54 6.95 4.34 -1.67
N GLY A 55 7.14 5.66 -1.62
CA GLY A 55 6.44 6.62 -2.48
C GLY A 55 6.73 6.46 -3.97
N VAL A 56 8.00 6.20 -4.35
CA VAL A 56 8.34 5.90 -5.76
C VAL A 56 7.66 4.61 -6.22
N TYR A 57 7.63 3.58 -5.38
CA TYR A 57 6.88 2.36 -5.69
C TYR A 57 5.40 2.65 -5.88
N PHE A 58 4.70 3.24 -4.91
CA PHE A 58 3.25 3.44 -5.00
C PHE A 58 2.86 4.31 -6.18
N LEU A 59 3.62 5.38 -6.47
CA LEU A 59 3.36 6.25 -7.62
C LEU A 59 3.52 5.50 -8.96
N SER A 60 4.57 4.69 -9.08
CA SER A 60 4.81 3.92 -10.31
C SER A 60 3.86 2.72 -10.44
N ALA A 61 3.50 2.07 -9.34
CA ALA A 61 2.48 1.02 -9.27
C ALA A 61 1.12 1.55 -9.71
N GLU A 62 0.69 2.70 -9.18
CA GLU A 62 -0.58 3.33 -9.52
C GLU A 62 -0.62 3.74 -10.99
N PHE A 63 0.44 4.37 -11.49
CA PHE A 63 0.55 4.71 -12.91
C PHE A 63 0.47 3.46 -13.80
N LEU A 64 1.17 2.38 -13.44
CA LEU A 64 1.14 1.13 -14.19
C LEU A 64 -0.24 0.48 -14.14
N ALA A 65 -0.88 0.45 -12.97
CA ALA A 65 -2.22 -0.10 -12.79
C ALA A 65 -3.22 0.64 -13.68
N LEU A 66 -3.29 1.97 -13.59
CA LEU A 66 -4.15 2.80 -14.42
C LEU A 66 -3.84 2.62 -15.92
N ALA A 67 -2.57 2.63 -16.33
CA ALA A 67 -2.21 2.46 -17.74
C ALA A 67 -2.64 1.10 -18.31
N VAL A 68 -2.70 0.06 -17.47
CA VAL A 68 -3.12 -1.28 -17.89
C VAL A 68 -4.63 -1.47 -17.80
N THR A 69 -5.31 -0.88 -16.81
CA THR A 69 -6.74 -1.12 -16.55
C THR A 69 -7.66 -0.08 -17.14
N TYR A 70 -7.22 1.16 -17.38
CA TYR A 70 -8.11 2.28 -17.76
C TYR A 70 -8.96 2.01 -19.02
N ASN A 71 -8.37 1.36 -20.03
CA ASN A 71 -9.07 1.02 -21.28
C ASN A 71 -9.78 -0.34 -21.23
N GLU A 72 -9.78 -1.02 -20.09
CA GLU A 72 -10.38 -2.34 -19.94
C GLU A 72 -11.83 -2.23 -19.45
N PRO A 73 -12.75 -3.09 -19.94
CA PRO A 73 -14.18 -2.98 -19.66
C PRO A 73 -14.54 -3.18 -18.19
N TRP A 74 -13.65 -3.81 -17.42
CA TRP A 74 -13.83 -4.03 -15.98
C TRP A 74 -13.41 -2.85 -15.10
N PHE A 75 -12.84 -1.79 -15.69
CA PHE A 75 -12.55 -0.57 -14.94
C PHE A 75 -13.81 0.23 -14.63
N THR A 76 -14.83 0.15 -15.50
CA THR A 76 -16.08 0.90 -15.37
C THR A 76 -17.24 0.08 -14.82
N SER A 77 -17.24 -1.24 -15.06
CA SER A 77 -18.33 -2.14 -14.65
C SER A 77 -17.80 -3.38 -13.94
N THR A 78 -18.31 -3.60 -12.73
CA THR A 78 -17.96 -4.74 -11.87
C THR A 78 -18.37 -6.07 -12.46
N MET A 79 -19.47 -6.12 -13.23
CA MET A 79 -19.89 -7.33 -13.95
C MET A 79 -18.82 -7.84 -14.91
N ASN A 80 -18.02 -6.93 -15.47
CA ASN A 80 -16.96 -7.28 -16.40
C ASN A 80 -15.73 -7.91 -15.72
N PHE A 81 -15.70 -7.97 -14.40
CA PHE A 81 -14.79 -8.83 -13.66
C PHE A 81 -15.02 -10.30 -14.00
N TRP A 82 -16.28 -10.70 -14.17
CA TRP A 82 -16.70 -12.09 -14.31
C TRP A 82 -17.01 -12.45 -15.77
N VAL A 83 -17.54 -11.50 -16.52
CA VAL A 83 -17.92 -11.67 -17.93
C VAL A 83 -17.06 -10.76 -18.80
N GLY A 84 -16.41 -11.30 -19.81
CA GLY A 84 -15.64 -10.53 -20.80
C GLY A 84 -16.30 -10.57 -22.18
N PRO A 85 -15.77 -9.81 -23.15
CA PRO A 85 -16.19 -9.91 -24.55
C PRO A 85 -15.99 -11.33 -25.10
N GLY A 86 -16.96 -11.82 -25.89
CA GLY A 86 -16.96 -13.20 -26.43
C GLY A 86 -17.31 -14.24 -25.37
N ASP A 87 -16.68 -15.41 -25.43
CA ASP A 87 -16.94 -16.54 -24.51
C ASP A 87 -16.13 -16.48 -23.20
N GLN A 88 -15.58 -15.31 -22.84
CA GLN A 88 -14.73 -15.16 -21.65
C GLN A 88 -15.56 -15.05 -20.37
N ILE A 89 -16.01 -16.18 -19.84
CA ILE A 89 -16.69 -16.26 -18.55
C ILE A 89 -15.72 -16.86 -17.53
N TRP A 90 -15.66 -16.28 -16.33
CA TRP A 90 -14.89 -16.89 -15.24
C TRP A 90 -15.42 -18.30 -14.94
N PRO A 91 -14.57 -19.34 -14.79
CA PRO A 91 -13.11 -19.30 -14.60
C PRO A 91 -12.26 -19.37 -15.89
N ASP A 92 -12.84 -19.44 -17.08
CA ASP A 92 -12.11 -19.66 -18.34
C ASP A 92 -11.41 -18.41 -18.92
N GLN A 93 -11.43 -17.30 -18.18
CA GLN A 93 -10.80 -16.04 -18.57
C GLN A 93 -9.27 -16.16 -18.73
N THR A 94 -8.75 -15.50 -19.75
CA THR A 94 -7.30 -15.41 -19.99
C THR A 94 -6.73 -14.14 -19.38
N MET A 95 -5.58 -14.26 -18.72
CA MET A 95 -4.89 -13.10 -18.16
C MET A 95 -3.90 -12.50 -19.18
N LYS A 96 -4.14 -11.24 -19.54
CA LYS A 96 -3.28 -10.45 -20.43
C LYS A 96 -1.87 -10.31 -19.84
N PHE A 97 -0.85 -10.32 -20.70
CA PHE A 97 0.56 -10.21 -20.30
C PHE A 97 0.85 -8.94 -19.48
N LYS A 98 0.26 -7.80 -19.86
CA LYS A 98 0.39 -6.54 -19.12
C LYS A 98 -0.10 -6.66 -17.66
N LEU A 99 -1.19 -7.38 -17.46
CA LEU A 99 -1.77 -7.62 -16.13
C LEU A 99 -0.90 -8.54 -15.28
N LYS A 100 -0.25 -9.54 -15.89
CA LYS A 100 0.78 -10.35 -15.21
C LYS A 100 1.92 -9.49 -14.69
N GLY A 101 2.36 -8.50 -15.49
CA GLY A 101 3.39 -7.54 -15.09
C GLY A 101 3.01 -6.76 -13.83
N VAL A 102 1.79 -6.21 -13.79
CA VAL A 102 1.24 -5.51 -12.60
C VAL A 102 1.26 -6.43 -11.38
N TYR A 103 0.80 -7.68 -11.54
CA TYR A 103 0.77 -8.66 -10.45
C TYR A 103 2.15 -9.03 -9.93
N MET A 104 3.12 -9.25 -10.82
CA MET A 104 4.49 -9.55 -10.42
C MET A 104 5.15 -8.37 -9.70
N TYR A 105 4.87 -7.15 -10.17
CA TYR A 105 5.36 -5.92 -9.55
C TYR A 105 4.81 -5.76 -8.12
N ALA A 106 3.49 -5.91 -7.96
CA ALA A 106 2.83 -5.85 -6.66
C ALA A 106 3.30 -6.96 -5.72
N ALA A 107 3.31 -8.22 -6.19
CA ALA A 107 3.79 -9.35 -5.39
C ALA A 107 5.21 -9.10 -4.86
N GLY A 108 6.12 -8.67 -5.75
CA GLY A 108 7.50 -8.35 -5.39
C GLY A 108 7.59 -7.34 -4.24
N PHE A 109 6.81 -6.26 -4.30
CA PHE A 109 6.79 -5.25 -3.25
C PHE A 109 6.19 -5.75 -1.93
N TYR A 110 5.08 -6.48 -1.96
CA TYR A 110 4.46 -7.00 -0.74
C TYR A 110 5.33 -8.06 -0.06
N MET A 111 5.99 -8.94 -0.83
CA MET A 111 6.99 -9.87 -0.31
C MET A 111 8.19 -9.15 0.29
N TYR A 112 8.72 -8.14 -0.41
CA TYR A 112 9.78 -7.28 0.13
C TYR A 112 9.35 -6.62 1.45
N SER A 113 8.11 -6.12 1.52
CA SER A 113 7.57 -5.43 2.69
C SER A 113 7.49 -6.35 3.91
N ILE A 114 7.15 -7.63 3.73
CA ILE A 114 7.18 -8.63 4.82
C ILE A 114 8.61 -8.78 5.38
N ILE A 115 9.60 -8.93 4.50
CA ILE A 115 11.01 -9.06 4.91
C ILE A 115 11.48 -7.77 5.59
N ALA A 116 11.12 -6.62 5.03
CA ALA A 116 11.45 -5.31 5.59
C ALA A 116 10.85 -5.16 6.99
N LEU A 117 9.58 -5.52 7.20
CA LEU A 117 8.95 -5.48 8.52
C LEU A 117 9.60 -6.43 9.53
N LEU A 118 10.02 -7.63 9.11
CA LEU A 118 10.64 -8.59 10.01
C LEU A 118 12.04 -8.18 10.47
N PHE A 119 12.82 -7.51 9.62
CA PHE A 119 14.26 -7.32 9.86
C PHE A 119 14.75 -5.87 9.85
N TRP A 120 14.03 -4.93 9.21
CA TRP A 120 14.53 -3.57 8.96
C TRP A 120 13.63 -2.44 9.50
N GLU A 121 12.31 -2.61 9.48
CA GLU A 121 11.37 -1.59 9.93
C GLU A 121 11.23 -1.63 11.45
N THR A 122 11.18 -0.46 12.09
CA THR A 122 11.01 -0.38 13.55
C THR A 122 9.65 -0.95 13.96
N ARG A 123 9.63 -1.75 15.03
CA ARG A 123 8.42 -2.40 15.53
C ARG A 123 7.50 -1.38 16.20
N ARG A 124 6.55 -0.87 15.44
CA ARG A 124 5.45 0.00 15.90
C ARG A 124 4.32 -0.77 16.59
N SER A 125 3.48 -0.07 17.35
CA SER A 125 2.34 -0.66 18.09
C SER A 125 1.32 -1.40 17.20
N ASP A 126 1.19 -1.03 15.92
CA ASP A 126 0.35 -1.73 14.93
C ASP A 126 1.10 -2.76 14.08
N PHE A 127 2.30 -3.19 14.50
CA PHE A 127 3.14 -4.15 13.78
C PHE A 127 2.38 -5.43 13.40
N GLY A 128 1.68 -6.05 14.35
CA GLY A 128 0.96 -7.30 14.11
C GLY A 128 -0.12 -7.15 13.03
N LEU A 129 -0.89 -6.06 13.08
CA LEU A 129 -1.93 -5.76 12.10
C LEU A 129 -1.33 -5.46 10.71
N SER A 130 -0.20 -4.74 10.66
CA SER A 130 0.55 -4.49 9.42
C SER A 130 1.07 -5.80 8.81
N MET A 131 1.63 -6.69 9.62
CA MET A 131 2.12 -7.99 9.17
C MET A 131 1.00 -8.87 8.64
N THR A 132 -0.11 -8.98 9.39
CA THR A 132 -1.30 -9.73 8.95
C THR A 132 -1.84 -9.20 7.63
N HIS A 133 -1.88 -7.88 7.44
CA HIS A 133 -2.26 -7.28 6.18
C HIS A 133 -1.36 -7.71 5.02
N HIS A 134 -0.04 -7.61 5.15
CA HIS A 134 0.84 -7.98 4.03
C HIS A 134 0.78 -9.47 3.71
N ILE A 135 0.66 -10.34 4.73
CA ILE A 135 0.45 -11.77 4.52
C ILE A 135 -0.86 -12.02 3.77
N ALA A 136 -1.96 -11.37 4.20
CA ALA A 136 -3.25 -11.47 3.53
C ALA A 136 -3.19 -10.96 2.09
N SER A 137 -2.52 -9.83 1.83
CA SER A 137 -2.34 -9.26 0.50
C SER A 137 -1.53 -10.16 -0.44
N VAL A 138 -0.41 -10.74 0.02
CA VAL A 138 0.36 -11.71 -0.77
C VAL A 138 -0.49 -12.93 -1.10
N PHE A 139 -1.23 -13.46 -0.13
CA PHE A 139 -2.10 -14.60 -0.35
C PHE A 139 -3.23 -14.27 -1.33
N LEU A 140 -3.86 -13.09 -1.21
CA LEU A 140 -4.86 -12.61 -2.15
C LEU A 140 -4.31 -12.48 -3.58
N ILE A 141 -3.08 -11.96 -3.76
CA ILE A 141 -2.44 -11.84 -5.07
C ILE A 141 -2.21 -13.23 -5.68
N VAL A 142 -1.66 -14.18 -4.90
CA VAL A 142 -1.38 -15.54 -5.36
C VAL A 142 -2.67 -16.29 -5.70
N MET A 143 -3.66 -16.25 -4.83
CA MET A 143 -4.98 -16.85 -5.07
C MET A 143 -5.64 -16.22 -6.29
N SER A 144 -5.61 -14.90 -6.40
CA SER A 144 -6.17 -14.18 -7.55
C SER A 144 -5.51 -14.59 -8.87
N TYR A 145 -4.19 -14.84 -8.85
CA TYR A 145 -3.46 -15.36 -10.00
C TYR A 145 -3.87 -16.80 -10.38
N ILE A 146 -3.93 -17.71 -9.40
CA ILE A 146 -4.24 -19.14 -9.61
C ILE A 146 -5.70 -19.32 -10.06
N PHE A 147 -6.62 -18.62 -9.40
CA PHE A 147 -8.07 -18.72 -9.64
C PHE A 147 -8.59 -17.73 -10.68
N ARG A 148 -7.69 -17.04 -11.40
CA ARG A 148 -8.06 -16.11 -12.48
C ARG A 148 -8.99 -14.97 -12.05
N PHE A 149 -8.89 -14.52 -10.80
CA PHE A 149 -9.54 -13.29 -10.30
C PHE A 149 -8.74 -12.03 -10.65
N ALA A 150 -7.95 -12.08 -11.72
CA ALA A 150 -6.95 -11.07 -12.04
C ALA A 150 -7.57 -9.69 -12.32
N ARG A 151 -8.77 -9.67 -12.93
CA ARG A 151 -9.50 -8.43 -13.22
C ARG A 151 -9.89 -7.71 -11.94
N VAL A 152 -10.58 -8.40 -11.02
CA VAL A 152 -10.93 -7.87 -9.69
C VAL A 152 -9.69 -7.42 -8.94
N GLY A 153 -8.70 -8.31 -8.83
CA GLY A 153 -7.52 -8.04 -8.01
C GLY A 153 -6.67 -6.89 -8.55
N SER A 154 -6.69 -6.61 -9.87
CA SER A 154 -6.07 -5.41 -10.42
C SER A 154 -6.71 -4.11 -9.95
N VAL A 155 -8.04 -4.08 -9.82
CA VAL A 155 -8.77 -2.94 -9.28
C VAL A 155 -8.57 -2.84 -7.77
N VAL A 156 -8.53 -3.97 -7.06
CA VAL A 156 -8.15 -3.99 -5.64
C VAL A 156 -6.78 -3.36 -5.44
N LEU A 157 -5.75 -3.77 -6.18
CA LEU A 157 -4.41 -3.19 -6.09
C LEU A 157 -4.41 -1.68 -6.31
N ALA A 158 -5.02 -1.19 -7.40
CA ALA A 158 -5.09 0.24 -7.72
C ALA A 158 -5.78 1.06 -6.61
N VAL A 159 -6.96 0.62 -6.16
CA VAL A 159 -7.74 1.31 -5.12
C VAL A 159 -6.97 1.42 -3.80
N HIS A 160 -6.12 0.44 -3.47
CA HIS A 160 -5.32 0.48 -2.25
C HIS A 160 -4.08 1.37 -2.44
N ASP A 161 -3.30 1.13 -3.49
CA ASP A 161 -2.02 1.83 -3.71
C ASP A 161 -2.21 3.34 -3.95
N ALA A 162 -3.31 3.76 -4.58
CA ALA A 162 -3.61 5.17 -4.85
C ALA A 162 -3.57 6.07 -3.59
N SER A 163 -4.19 5.63 -2.50
CA SER A 163 -4.17 6.43 -1.25
C SER A 163 -2.80 6.45 -0.58
N ASP A 164 -1.98 5.42 -0.75
CA ASP A 164 -0.66 5.33 -0.09
C ASP A 164 0.37 6.27 -0.72
N VAL A 165 0.15 6.73 -1.96
CA VAL A 165 0.90 7.84 -2.57
C VAL A 165 0.82 9.09 -1.69
N PHE A 166 -0.39 9.48 -1.26
CA PHE A 166 -0.57 10.67 -0.42
C PHE A 166 0.05 10.49 0.96
N LEU A 167 -0.02 9.28 1.52
CA LEU A 167 0.60 8.95 2.81
C LEU A 167 2.11 9.16 2.77
N GLU A 168 2.79 8.61 1.76
CA GLU A 168 4.24 8.72 1.66
C GLU A 168 4.70 10.15 1.33
N VAL A 169 3.95 10.89 0.49
CA VAL A 169 4.21 12.33 0.26
C VAL A 169 4.07 13.14 1.56
N GLY A 170 3.07 12.82 2.40
CA GLY A 170 2.89 13.46 3.71
C GLY A 170 4.06 13.20 4.65
N LYS A 171 4.52 11.95 4.76
CA LYS A 171 5.68 11.58 5.59
C LYS A 171 6.96 12.27 5.12
N ILE A 172 7.25 12.24 3.81
CA ILE A 172 8.40 12.94 3.19
C ILE A 172 8.36 14.44 3.52
N SER A 173 7.17 15.05 3.43
CA SER A 173 6.96 16.47 3.74
C SER A 173 7.18 16.78 5.23
N LYS A 174 6.65 15.93 6.13
CA LYS A 174 6.86 16.04 7.59
C LYS A 174 8.35 15.96 7.93
N TYR A 175 9.05 14.97 7.39
CA TYR A 175 10.50 14.83 7.61
C TYR A 175 11.30 15.98 6.98
N SER A 176 10.82 16.61 5.90
CA SER A 176 11.47 17.79 5.31
C SER A 176 11.18 19.10 6.06
N GLY A 177 10.41 19.07 7.15
CA GLY A 177 9.99 20.27 7.87
C GLY A 177 8.98 21.14 7.11
N ARG A 178 8.35 20.62 6.04
CA ARG A 178 7.36 21.34 5.22
C ARG A 178 5.96 21.07 5.75
N GLN A 179 5.61 21.71 6.87
CA GLN A 179 4.39 21.42 7.61
C GLN A 179 3.11 21.55 6.78
N LEU A 180 2.96 22.64 6.02
CA LEU A 180 1.78 22.85 5.16
C LEU A 180 1.57 21.72 4.15
N LEU A 181 2.65 21.25 3.51
CA LEU A 181 2.55 20.13 2.55
C LEU A 181 2.24 18.81 3.25
N ALA A 182 2.75 18.61 4.47
CA ALA A 182 2.43 17.43 5.27
C ALA A 182 0.94 17.41 5.64
N ASP A 183 0.39 18.55 6.06
CA ASP A 183 -1.02 18.69 6.47
C ASP A 183 -1.98 18.50 5.28
N VAL A 184 -1.69 19.15 4.14
CA VAL A 184 -2.47 18.98 2.92
C VAL A 184 -2.43 17.53 2.43
N SER A 185 -1.25 16.90 2.43
CA SER A 185 -1.11 15.50 2.01
C SER A 185 -1.82 14.54 2.96
N PHE A 186 -1.78 14.80 4.27
CA PHE A 186 -2.50 14.02 5.27
C PHE A 186 -4.01 14.13 5.09
N LEU A 187 -4.54 15.32 4.81
CA LEU A 187 -5.96 15.50 4.52
C LEU A 187 -6.38 14.75 3.25
N LEU A 188 -5.61 14.86 2.17
CA LEU A 188 -5.85 14.12 0.92
C LEU A 188 -5.77 12.60 1.14
N PHE A 189 -4.85 12.13 1.97
CA PHE A 189 -4.75 10.74 2.38
C PHE A 189 -6.03 10.27 3.08
N VAL A 190 -6.55 11.03 4.07
CA VAL A 190 -7.78 10.66 4.77
C VAL A 190 -8.99 10.64 3.83
N ILE A 191 -9.14 11.65 2.96
CA ILE A 191 -10.25 11.73 1.99
C ILE A 191 -10.19 10.55 1.02
N SER A 192 -9.02 10.30 0.41
CA SER A 192 -8.83 9.18 -0.51
C SER A 192 -9.05 7.84 0.17
N TRP A 193 -8.61 7.64 1.42
CA TRP A 193 -8.87 6.43 2.19
C TRP A 193 -10.36 6.14 2.35
N VAL A 194 -11.16 7.15 2.69
CA VAL A 194 -12.61 6.99 2.85
C VAL A 194 -13.25 6.62 1.51
N ILE A 195 -12.95 7.37 0.45
CA ILE A 195 -13.56 7.15 -0.87
C ILE A 195 -13.18 5.79 -1.43
N LEU A 196 -11.90 5.45 -1.41
CA LEU A 196 -11.37 4.26 -2.07
C LEU A 196 -11.59 2.99 -1.24
N ARG A 197 -11.20 3.00 0.04
CA ARG A 197 -11.15 1.78 0.88
C ARG A 197 -12.42 1.55 1.71
N LEU A 198 -13.16 2.60 2.06
CA LEU A 198 -14.38 2.48 2.89
C LEU A 198 -15.69 2.64 2.10
N ILE A 199 -15.63 3.19 0.89
CA ILE A 199 -16.80 3.33 0.01
C ILE A 199 -16.63 2.43 -1.22
N TYR A 200 -15.66 2.71 -2.09
CA TYR A 200 -15.53 1.99 -3.35
C TYR A 200 -15.27 0.48 -3.16
N PHE A 201 -14.31 0.13 -2.29
CA PHE A 201 -13.97 -1.26 -2.00
C PHE A 201 -15.15 -2.11 -1.49
N PRO A 202 -15.91 -1.73 -0.44
CA PRO A 202 -17.01 -2.56 0.03
C PRO A 202 -18.24 -2.55 -0.89
N PHE A 203 -18.63 -1.40 -1.44
CA PHE A 203 -19.90 -1.31 -2.17
C PHE A 203 -19.82 -1.79 -3.62
N TRP A 204 -18.64 -1.78 -4.25
CA TRP A 204 -18.46 -2.28 -5.62
C TRP A 204 -17.67 -3.59 -5.66
N ILE A 205 -16.49 -3.64 -5.05
CA ILE A 205 -15.62 -4.81 -5.16
C ILE A 205 -16.16 -5.97 -4.33
N LEU A 206 -16.39 -5.78 -3.02
CA LEU A 206 -16.92 -6.85 -2.16
C LEU A 206 -18.33 -7.27 -2.58
N TRP A 207 -19.16 -6.33 -3.01
CA TRP A 207 -20.47 -6.65 -3.60
C TRP A 207 -20.32 -7.57 -4.81
N SER A 208 -19.43 -7.22 -5.74
CA SER A 208 -19.18 -8.01 -6.94
C SER A 208 -18.66 -9.42 -6.63
N THR A 209 -17.66 -9.51 -5.75
CA THR A 209 -17.07 -10.80 -5.36
C THR A 209 -17.97 -11.63 -4.45
N SER A 210 -19.00 -11.06 -3.82
CA SER A 210 -19.89 -11.79 -2.92
C SER A 210 -21.23 -12.16 -3.56
N TYR A 211 -21.75 -11.31 -4.44
CA TYR A 211 -23.10 -11.41 -4.97
C TYR A 211 -23.13 -11.67 -6.48
N GLU A 212 -22.42 -10.85 -7.27
CA GLU A 212 -22.49 -10.94 -8.74
C GLU A 212 -21.95 -12.27 -9.26
N ILE A 213 -20.79 -12.72 -8.77
CA ILE A 213 -20.22 -14.01 -9.16
C ILE A 213 -21.12 -15.19 -8.78
N VAL A 214 -21.79 -15.16 -7.63
CA VAL A 214 -22.70 -16.24 -7.20
C VAL A 214 -23.95 -16.29 -8.09
N HIS A 215 -24.42 -15.14 -8.56
CA HIS A 215 -25.54 -15.06 -9.48
C HIS A 215 -25.18 -15.57 -10.88
N ILE A 216 -23.95 -15.30 -11.33
CA ILE A 216 -23.44 -15.74 -12.65
C ILE A 216 -23.09 -17.23 -12.66
N LEU A 217 -22.54 -17.77 -11.56
CA LEU A 217 -22.21 -19.19 -11.47
C LEU A 217 -23.44 -20.04 -11.16
N ASN A 218 -23.99 -20.68 -12.19
CA ASN A 218 -25.01 -21.70 -12.02
C ASN A 218 -24.44 -22.86 -11.17
N LYS A 219 -25.11 -23.19 -10.06
CA LYS A 219 -24.66 -24.08 -8.96
C LYS A 219 -24.33 -25.52 -9.39
N GLU A 220 -24.70 -25.91 -10.61
CA GLU A 220 -24.65 -27.29 -11.08
C GLU A 220 -23.33 -27.72 -11.72
N ARG A 221 -22.55 -26.80 -12.34
CA ARG A 221 -21.37 -27.17 -13.15
C ARG A 221 -20.03 -27.25 -12.39
N HIS A 222 -19.88 -26.64 -11.21
CA HIS A 222 -18.58 -26.49 -10.52
C HIS A 222 -18.59 -26.95 -9.05
N LYS A 223 -19.28 -28.06 -8.75
CA LYS A 223 -19.60 -28.51 -7.37
C LYS A 223 -18.40 -28.88 -6.49
N PHE A 224 -17.24 -29.27 -7.03
CA PHE A 224 -16.26 -30.01 -6.22
C PHE A 224 -15.11 -29.18 -5.62
N TYR A 225 -14.70 -28.06 -6.22
CA TYR A 225 -13.57 -27.25 -5.72
C TYR A 225 -13.81 -25.72 -5.75
N GLY A 226 -14.79 -25.23 -6.51
CA GLY A 226 -15.08 -23.79 -6.63
C GLY A 226 -15.50 -23.07 -5.34
N PRO A 227 -16.37 -23.65 -4.50
CA PRO A 227 -16.93 -22.92 -3.35
C PRO A 227 -15.90 -22.56 -2.27
N ILE A 228 -14.98 -23.46 -1.92
CA ILE A 228 -14.04 -23.24 -0.80
C ILE A 228 -13.09 -22.08 -1.11
N TYR A 229 -12.47 -22.07 -2.29
CA TYR A 229 -11.53 -21.00 -2.66
C TYR A 229 -12.21 -19.64 -2.81
N TYR A 230 -13.45 -19.62 -3.30
CA TYR A 230 -14.30 -18.45 -3.31
C TYR A 230 -14.52 -17.88 -1.89
N TYR A 231 -14.88 -18.73 -0.92
CA TYR A 231 -15.10 -18.29 0.46
C TYR A 231 -13.81 -17.82 1.13
N VAL A 232 -12.69 -18.50 0.88
CA VAL A 232 -11.37 -18.08 1.38
C VAL A 232 -10.99 -16.71 0.82
N PHE A 233 -11.14 -16.51 -0.50
CA PHE A 233 -10.83 -15.23 -1.15
C PHE A 233 -11.68 -14.09 -0.58
N ASN A 234 -13.00 -14.28 -0.49
CA ASN A 234 -13.88 -13.27 0.10
C ASN A 234 -13.58 -13.02 1.58
N CYS A 235 -13.32 -14.05 2.38
CA CYS A 235 -12.96 -13.91 3.79
C CYS A 235 -11.72 -13.01 3.96
N LEU A 236 -10.71 -13.17 3.10
CA LEU A 236 -9.52 -12.32 3.11
C LEU A 236 -9.81 -10.88 2.65
N LEU A 237 -10.71 -10.66 1.68
CA LEU A 237 -11.13 -9.31 1.32
C LEU A 237 -11.92 -8.63 2.45
N PHE A 238 -12.76 -9.38 3.17
CA PHE A 238 -13.47 -8.87 4.36
C PHE A 238 -12.50 -8.58 5.51
N SER A 239 -11.48 -9.41 5.73
CA SER A 239 -10.47 -9.15 6.76
C SER A 239 -9.67 -7.88 6.44
N LEU A 240 -9.36 -7.63 5.15
CA LEU A 240 -8.80 -6.35 4.70
C LEU A 240 -9.71 -5.17 5.05
N LEU A 241 -11.02 -5.26 4.81
CA LEU A 241 -11.96 -4.20 5.18
C LEU A 241 -11.94 -3.90 6.68
N VAL A 242 -11.90 -4.93 7.53
CA VAL A 242 -11.81 -4.75 8.99
C VAL A 242 -10.54 -3.99 9.38
N LEU A 243 -9.40 -4.33 8.77
CA LEU A 243 -8.15 -3.60 8.98
C LEU A 243 -8.25 -2.14 8.50
N HIS A 244 -8.93 -1.89 7.37
CA HIS A 244 -9.14 -0.53 6.88
C HIS A 244 -9.98 0.33 7.83
N ILE A 245 -11.01 -0.26 8.44
CA ILE A 245 -11.83 0.41 9.45
C ILE A 245 -10.98 0.73 10.69
N TYR A 246 -10.14 -0.23 11.15
CA TYR A 246 -9.24 -0.01 12.27
C TYR A 246 -8.29 1.18 12.03
N TRP A 247 -7.59 1.21 10.89
CA TRP A 247 -6.69 2.32 10.58
C TRP A 247 -7.43 3.64 10.39
N PHE A 248 -8.66 3.62 9.85
CA PHE A 248 -9.50 4.81 9.78
C PHE A 248 -9.84 5.39 11.16
N VAL A 249 -10.09 4.54 12.16
CA VAL A 249 -10.24 4.99 13.55
C VAL A 249 -8.97 5.67 14.06
N LEU A 250 -7.78 5.11 13.76
CA LEU A 250 -6.51 5.76 14.13
C LEU A 250 -6.32 7.11 13.43
N MET A 251 -6.62 7.20 12.14
CA MET A 251 -6.55 8.47 11.40
C MET A 251 -7.51 9.51 11.98
N LYS A 252 -8.74 9.12 12.35
CA LYS A 252 -9.68 10.05 13.01
C LYS A 252 -9.14 10.54 14.34
N ARG A 253 -8.52 9.68 15.15
CA ARG A 253 -7.85 10.10 16.40
C ARG A 253 -6.74 11.11 16.13
N MET A 254 -5.92 10.89 15.10
CA MET A 254 -4.87 11.83 14.70
C MET A 254 -5.44 13.18 14.25
N LEU A 255 -6.51 13.17 13.45
CA LEU A 255 -7.17 14.39 12.97
C LEU A 255 -7.76 15.20 14.13
N VAL A 256 -8.40 14.53 15.09
CA VAL A 256 -8.93 15.20 16.30
C VAL A 256 -7.80 15.81 17.12
N LYS A 257 -6.69 15.07 17.34
CA LYS A 257 -5.50 15.60 18.03
C LYS A 257 -4.95 16.85 17.32
N GLN A 258 -4.83 16.83 15.99
CA GLN A 258 -4.36 17.96 15.18
C GLN A 258 -5.26 19.21 15.30
N ILE A 259 -6.58 19.02 15.37
CA ILE A 259 -7.53 20.14 15.54
C ILE A 259 -7.40 20.71 16.96
N GLN A 260 -7.29 19.85 17.97
CA GLN A 260 -7.16 20.24 19.38
C GLN A 260 -5.83 20.98 19.66
N SER A 261 -4.74 20.60 18.99
CA SER A 261 -3.42 21.22 19.11
C SER A 261 -3.24 22.50 18.29
N LYS A 262 -4.33 23.11 17.79
CA LYS A 262 -4.31 24.30 16.90
C LYS A 262 -3.46 24.10 15.63
N GLY A 263 -3.49 22.90 15.04
CA GLY A 263 -2.78 22.60 13.80
C GLY A 263 -1.33 22.18 13.97
N HIS A 264 -0.83 21.99 15.20
CA HIS A 264 0.47 21.35 15.40
C HIS A 264 0.32 19.83 15.29
N VAL A 265 1.01 19.23 14.31
CA VAL A 265 1.09 17.78 14.20
C VAL A 265 1.92 17.23 15.35
N GLY A 266 1.23 16.77 16.40
CA GLY A 266 1.84 15.90 17.40
C GLY A 266 2.39 14.63 16.75
N ASP A 267 3.26 13.93 17.47
CA ASP A 267 3.86 12.70 16.99
C ASP A 267 2.80 11.66 16.61
N ASP A 268 3.16 10.78 15.67
CA ASP A 268 2.25 9.74 15.20
C ASP A 268 1.79 8.94 16.44
N ILE A 269 0.48 8.73 16.61
CA ILE A 269 -0.06 7.99 17.77
C ILE A 269 0.51 6.55 17.79
N ARG A 270 1.01 6.07 16.64
CA ARG A 270 1.69 4.78 16.51
C ARG A 270 3.12 4.78 17.08
N SER A 271 3.74 5.94 17.28
CA SER A 271 5.07 6.15 17.86
C SER A 271 5.06 6.58 19.34
N ASP A 272 3.90 6.89 19.93
CA ASP A 272 3.78 7.28 21.37
C ASP A 272 4.22 6.15 22.34
N SER A 273 4.50 4.92 21.86
CA SER A 273 5.04 3.83 22.69
C SER A 273 6.57 3.73 22.67
N GLU A 274 7.28 4.64 21.99
CA GLU A 274 8.76 4.65 21.95
C GLU A 274 9.37 5.57 23.03
N SER A 275 8.59 6.34 23.78
CA SER A 275 9.10 7.30 24.78
C SER A 275 9.07 6.82 26.24
N ASP A 276 8.46 5.67 26.53
CA ASP A 276 8.23 5.20 27.90
C ASP A 276 9.27 4.14 28.39
N GLU A 277 10.35 3.90 27.64
CA GLU A 277 11.40 2.93 28.01
C GLU A 277 12.83 3.55 28.17
N GLU A 278 12.96 4.88 28.31
CA GLU A 278 14.26 5.53 28.60
C GLU A 278 14.32 6.30 29.94
N HIS A 279 13.36 6.04 30.84
CA HIS A 279 13.41 6.54 32.22
C HIS A 279 13.10 5.42 33.21
N ASP A 280 14.03 4.48 33.35
CA ASP A 280 14.31 3.74 34.59
C ASP A 280 15.56 2.88 34.35
N ASP A 281 16.73 3.51 34.53
CA ASP A 281 17.96 3.00 35.19
C ASP A 281 19.19 3.89 34.87
#